data_AF-A0A023FJ92-F1
#
_entry.id   AF-A0A023FJ92-F1
#
_cell.length_a   1.000
_cell.length_b   1.000
_cell.length_c   1.000
_cell.angle_alpha   90.00
_cell.angle_beta   90.00
_cell.angle_gamma   90.00
#
_symmetry.space_group_name_H-M   'P 1'
#
loop_
_entity.id
_entity.type
_entity.pdbx_description
1 polymer ?
#
loop_
_entity_poly.entity_id
_entity_poly.type
_entity_poly.pdbx_seq_one_letter_code
_entity_poly.pdbx_strand_id
1 'polypeptide(L)'
;MSAEIEERTVIKFDPPVSIQRYKEVCKILSQDVTIEKVVDFGCSYGQFFKYIKKIQHLRQFAGVDISYGVLEDAFYVARPLAWECINRRDRKLSVQLFRGSVSSHDSRLAGFDAVTCIELVEHLNEKDLEGMPETIFGFIQPKVAVITTPNRDFNVVFPELQGMRHWDHKFEWSRAEFEQWCSKVLDRYPSYTVQFSGVGDAPSDKYQGIGHCSQIATFKRSCQGTEESQASASQPYELLFETTHPGKEE
;
A
#
# COMPACT_ATOMS: atom_id res chain seq x y z
N MET A 1 31.60 36.06 -9.82
CA MET A 1 31.62 35.01 -8.80
C MET A 1 30.35 35.09 -7.95
N SER A 2 29.17 34.90 -8.56
CA SER A 2 27.91 35.12 -7.83
C SER A 2 26.71 34.35 -8.42
N ALA A 3 26.95 33.26 -9.15
CA ALA A 3 25.88 32.51 -9.82
C ALA A 3 25.93 30.98 -9.59
N GLU A 4 26.81 30.48 -8.70
CA GLU A 4 27.02 29.03 -8.51
C GLU A 4 26.76 28.53 -7.07
N ILE A 5 26.12 29.32 -6.19
CA ILE A 5 25.97 28.95 -4.76
C ILE A 5 24.50 28.80 -4.29
N GLU A 6 23.49 28.97 -5.14
CA GLU A 6 22.07 28.83 -4.74
C GLU A 6 21.38 27.53 -5.20
N GLU A 7 22.12 26.52 -5.69
CA GLU A 7 21.52 25.32 -6.28
C GLU A 7 21.47 24.08 -5.36
N ARG A 8 21.50 24.22 -4.02
CA ARG A 8 21.58 23.06 -3.11
C ARG A 8 20.73 23.21 -1.85
N THR A 9 19.47 22.72 -1.86
CA THR A 9 18.80 22.20 -0.64
C THR A 9 17.48 21.42 -0.82
N VAL A 10 16.96 21.16 -2.02
CA VAL A 10 15.83 20.22 -2.16
C VAL A 10 16.34 18.85 -2.59
N ILE A 11 16.30 17.86 -1.69
CA ILE A 11 16.59 16.48 -2.04
C ILE A 11 15.57 16.04 -3.07
N LYS A 12 16.08 15.67 -4.25
CA LYS A 12 15.27 15.13 -5.34
C LYS A 12 15.58 13.65 -5.47
N PHE A 13 14.52 12.86 -5.46
CA PHE A 13 14.58 11.45 -5.80
C PHE A 13 14.17 11.30 -7.26
N ASP A 14 14.98 10.58 -8.04
CA ASP A 14 14.66 10.24 -9.43
C ASP A 14 14.65 8.71 -9.59
N PRO A 15 13.47 8.08 -9.81
CA PRO A 15 12.14 8.70 -9.84
C PRO A 15 11.68 9.15 -8.44
N PRO A 16 10.62 9.97 -8.33
CA PRO A 16 10.01 10.34 -7.04
C PRO A 16 9.74 9.13 -6.13
N VAL A 17 9.90 9.30 -4.82
CA VAL A 17 9.75 8.20 -3.83
C VAL A 17 8.39 7.52 -3.93
N SER A 18 7.32 8.27 -4.19
CA SER A 18 5.98 7.71 -4.43
C SER A 18 5.96 6.69 -5.57
N ILE A 19 6.65 7.00 -6.68
CA ILE A 19 6.79 6.09 -7.82
C ILE A 19 7.68 4.90 -7.47
N GLN A 20 8.76 5.11 -6.70
CA GLN A 20 9.60 4.02 -6.22
C GLN A 20 8.79 3.03 -5.36
N ARG A 21 7.94 3.53 -4.44
CA ARG A 21 7.04 2.70 -3.64
C ARG A 21 6.14 1.84 -4.52
N TYR A 22 5.42 2.47 -5.47
CA TYR A 22 4.53 1.72 -6.36
C TYR A 22 5.26 0.63 -7.14
N LYS A 23 6.47 0.91 -7.64
CA LYS A 23 7.28 -0.07 -8.35
C LYS A 23 7.75 -1.20 -7.43
N GLU A 24 8.21 -0.90 -6.22
CA GLU A 24 8.69 -1.92 -5.29
C GLU A 24 7.53 -2.80 -4.80
N VAL A 25 6.36 -2.23 -4.49
CA VAL A 25 5.15 -3.00 -4.14
C VAL A 25 4.75 -3.92 -5.30
N CYS A 26 4.70 -3.41 -6.54
CA CYS A 26 4.41 -4.26 -7.70
C CYS A 26 5.42 -5.39 -7.88
N LYS A 27 6.71 -5.12 -7.64
CA LYS A 27 7.78 -6.12 -7.70
C LYS A 27 7.61 -7.19 -6.63
N ILE A 28 7.28 -6.81 -5.39
CA ILE A 28 7.00 -7.74 -4.29
C ILE A 28 5.81 -8.64 -4.64
N LEU A 29 4.69 -8.06 -5.07
CA LEU A 29 3.49 -8.83 -5.44
C LEU A 29 3.75 -9.75 -6.64
N SER A 30 4.56 -9.32 -7.61
CA SER A 30 4.88 -10.13 -8.80
C SER A 30 5.80 -11.33 -8.51
N GLN A 31 6.34 -11.48 -7.29
CA GLN A 31 7.14 -12.65 -6.91
C GLN A 31 6.31 -13.93 -6.79
N ASP A 32 5.01 -13.80 -6.53
CA ASP A 32 4.07 -14.91 -6.40
C ASP A 32 2.95 -14.76 -7.41
N VAL A 33 3.00 -15.55 -8.48
CA VAL A 33 2.00 -15.53 -9.56
C VAL A 33 0.61 -15.99 -9.13
N THR A 34 0.47 -16.54 -7.92
CA THR A 34 -0.82 -16.93 -7.34
C THR A 34 -1.56 -15.76 -6.69
N ILE A 35 -0.99 -14.55 -6.70
CA ILE A 35 -1.64 -13.33 -6.20
C ILE A 35 -2.54 -12.76 -7.31
N GLU A 36 -3.80 -13.21 -7.33
CA GLU A 36 -4.76 -12.78 -8.35
C GLU A 36 -5.71 -11.69 -7.84
N LYS A 37 -5.89 -11.58 -6.53
CA LYS A 37 -6.79 -10.62 -5.87
C LYS A 37 -6.03 -9.73 -4.90
N VAL A 38 -6.03 -8.43 -5.15
CA VAL A 38 -5.33 -7.44 -4.31
C VAL A 38 -6.28 -6.36 -3.83
N VAL A 39 -6.23 -6.07 -2.53
CA VAL A 39 -6.92 -4.92 -1.94
C VAL A 39 -5.90 -3.88 -1.49
N ASP A 40 -6.14 -2.63 -1.89
CA ASP A 40 -5.34 -1.46 -1.53
C ASP A 40 -6.14 -0.58 -0.56
N PHE A 41 -5.75 -0.59 0.71
CA PHE A 41 -6.30 0.29 1.73
C PHE A 41 -5.60 1.64 1.70
N GLY A 42 -6.38 2.72 1.71
CA GLY A 42 -5.86 4.07 1.52
C GLY A 42 -5.54 4.36 0.06
N CYS A 43 -6.34 3.83 -0.87
CA CYS A 43 -6.04 3.93 -2.31
C CYS A 43 -6.04 5.37 -2.85
N SER A 44 -6.55 6.35 -2.07
CA SER A 44 -6.50 7.77 -2.35
C SER A 44 -6.99 8.07 -3.78
N TYR A 45 -6.30 8.91 -4.54
CA TYR A 45 -6.62 9.25 -5.94
C TYR A 45 -6.30 8.12 -6.95
N GLY A 46 -6.12 6.87 -6.51
CA GLY A 46 -5.94 5.70 -7.37
C GLY A 46 -4.62 5.63 -8.15
N GLN A 47 -3.60 6.42 -7.78
CA GLN A 47 -2.35 6.49 -8.57
C GLN A 47 -1.59 5.17 -8.62
N PHE A 48 -1.64 4.37 -7.55
CA PHE A 48 -1.03 3.03 -7.51
C PHE A 48 -1.61 2.11 -8.59
N PHE A 49 -2.91 2.26 -8.91
CA PHE A 49 -3.59 1.43 -9.90
C PHE A 49 -2.91 1.47 -11.29
N LYS A 50 -2.33 2.61 -11.67
CA LYS A 50 -1.59 2.79 -12.94
C LYS A 50 -0.41 1.82 -13.07
N TYR A 51 0.12 1.35 -11.94
CA TYR A 51 1.25 0.43 -11.87
C TYR A 51 0.77 -1.01 -11.71
N ILE A 52 -0.04 -1.29 -10.68
CA ILE A 52 -0.45 -2.66 -10.35
C ILE A 52 -1.25 -3.32 -11.46
N LYS A 53 -2.05 -2.55 -12.22
CA LYS A 53 -2.83 -3.12 -13.34
C LYS A 53 -1.94 -3.87 -14.32
N LYS A 54 -0.67 -3.47 -14.50
CA LYS A 54 0.27 -4.08 -15.46
C LYS A 54 0.61 -5.54 -15.13
N ILE A 55 0.37 -5.99 -13.91
CA ILE A 55 0.54 -7.40 -13.50
C ILE A 55 -0.51 -8.24 -14.24
N GLN A 56 -0.06 -9.11 -15.16
CA GLN A 56 -0.97 -9.80 -16.10
C GLN A 56 -1.84 -10.90 -15.46
N HIS A 57 -1.39 -11.49 -14.35
CA HIS A 57 -2.14 -12.52 -13.62
C HIS A 57 -3.14 -11.92 -12.62
N LEU A 58 -3.15 -10.59 -12.42
CA LEU A 58 -4.11 -9.94 -11.55
C LEU A 58 -5.52 -9.99 -12.16
N ARG A 59 -6.49 -10.50 -11.40
CA ARG A 59 -7.89 -10.67 -11.81
C ARG A 59 -8.85 -9.76 -11.05
N GLN A 60 -8.53 -9.40 -9.82
CA GLN A 60 -9.38 -8.52 -9.00
C GLN A 60 -8.52 -7.49 -8.26
N PHE A 61 -8.94 -6.23 -8.35
CA PHE A 61 -8.40 -5.14 -7.56
C PHE A 61 -9.53 -4.46 -6.79
N ALA A 62 -9.36 -4.31 -5.48
CA ALA A 62 -10.25 -3.52 -4.65
C ALA A 62 -9.48 -2.30 -4.12
N GLY A 63 -9.98 -1.10 -4.35
CA GLY A 63 -9.49 0.11 -3.67
C GLY A 63 -10.44 0.47 -2.53
N VAL A 64 -9.91 0.74 -1.34
CA VAL A 64 -10.70 1.15 -0.17
C VAL A 64 -10.18 2.48 0.34
N ASP A 65 -11.08 3.44 0.55
CA ASP A 65 -10.76 4.72 1.19
C ASP A 65 -11.96 5.26 1.99
N ILE A 66 -11.72 6.10 2.99
CA ILE A 66 -12.81 6.72 3.78
C ILE A 66 -13.43 7.93 3.05
N SER A 67 -12.66 8.57 2.17
CA SER A 67 -13.03 9.80 1.49
C SER A 67 -13.74 9.51 0.17
N TYR A 68 -15.00 9.94 0.06
CA TYR A 68 -15.77 9.80 -1.19
C TYR A 68 -15.10 10.55 -2.35
N GLY A 69 -14.63 11.78 -2.10
CA GLY A 69 -14.10 12.65 -3.16
C GLY A 69 -12.86 12.06 -3.85
N VAL A 70 -11.95 11.43 -3.09
CA VAL A 70 -10.75 10.82 -3.69
C VAL A 70 -11.09 9.56 -4.47
N LEU A 71 -12.16 8.84 -4.10
CA LEU A 71 -12.61 7.63 -4.80
C LEU A 71 -13.22 7.95 -6.17
N GLU A 72 -13.84 9.12 -6.32
CA GLU A 72 -14.31 9.59 -7.63
C GLU A 72 -13.12 9.82 -8.59
N ASP A 73 -12.09 10.51 -8.12
CA ASP A 73 -10.83 10.69 -8.85
C ASP A 73 -10.11 9.36 -9.16
N ALA A 74 -10.09 8.45 -8.18
CA ALA A 74 -9.54 7.11 -8.35
C ALA A 74 -10.30 6.34 -9.43
N PHE A 75 -11.63 6.49 -9.52
CA PHE A 75 -12.41 5.86 -10.57
C PHE A 75 -12.03 6.36 -11.96
N TYR A 76 -11.83 7.68 -12.14
CA TYR A 76 -11.35 8.22 -13.41
C TYR A 76 -10.00 7.61 -13.83
N VAL A 77 -9.09 7.40 -12.89
CA VAL A 77 -7.80 6.73 -13.13
C VAL A 77 -7.97 5.23 -13.43
N ALA A 78 -8.93 4.59 -12.77
CA ALA A 78 -9.16 3.15 -12.86
C ALA A 78 -9.87 2.71 -14.15
N ARG A 79 -10.51 3.61 -14.89
CA ARG A 79 -11.21 3.26 -16.13
C ARG A 79 -10.27 2.70 -17.21
N PRO A 80 -10.71 1.70 -17.99
CA PRO A 80 -9.92 1.21 -19.11
C PRO A 80 -9.79 2.31 -20.17
N LEU A 81 -8.56 2.52 -20.64
CA LEU A 81 -8.30 3.41 -21.77
C LEU A 81 -8.73 2.75 -23.08
N ALA A 82 -9.07 3.55 -24.10
CA ALA A 82 -9.43 3.02 -25.43
C ALA A 82 -8.37 2.06 -25.99
N TRP A 83 -7.08 2.37 -25.78
CA TRP A 83 -5.98 1.50 -26.17
C TRP A 83 -5.98 0.14 -25.45
N GLU A 84 -6.40 0.08 -24.19
CA GLU A 84 -6.50 -1.17 -23.40
C GLU A 84 -7.69 -2.04 -23.87
N CYS A 85 -8.73 -1.42 -24.45
CA CYS A 85 -9.83 -2.15 -25.08
C CYS A 85 -9.42 -2.85 -26.39
N ILE A 86 -8.46 -2.26 -27.11
CA ILE A 86 -7.88 -2.83 -28.33
C ILE A 86 -6.77 -3.84 -27.97
N ASN A 87 -5.86 -3.46 -27.08
CA ASN A 87 -4.71 -4.25 -26.64
C ASN A 87 -5.00 -4.83 -25.25
N ARG A 88 -5.86 -5.85 -25.26
CA ARG A 88 -6.35 -6.50 -24.06
C ARG A 88 -5.23 -7.20 -23.31
N ARG A 89 -5.33 -7.16 -21.98
CA ARG A 89 -4.49 -7.97 -21.07
C ARG A 89 -4.82 -9.46 -21.24
N ASP A 90 -3.96 -10.34 -20.75
CA ASP A 90 -4.18 -11.78 -20.91
C ASP A 90 -5.39 -12.28 -20.13
N ARG A 91 -5.66 -11.69 -18.95
CA ARG A 91 -6.83 -11.95 -18.10
C ARG A 91 -7.67 -10.69 -17.94
N LYS A 92 -8.98 -10.87 -17.73
CA LYS A 92 -9.86 -9.77 -17.31
C LYS A 92 -9.47 -9.32 -15.90
N LEU A 93 -9.53 -8.02 -15.65
CA LEU A 93 -9.26 -7.44 -14.34
C LEU A 93 -10.49 -6.66 -13.88
N SER A 94 -11.20 -7.21 -12.89
CA SER A 94 -12.30 -6.54 -12.20
C SER A 94 -11.75 -5.54 -11.18
N VAL A 95 -12.32 -4.35 -11.16
CA VAL A 95 -11.90 -3.25 -10.29
C VAL A 95 -13.11 -2.75 -9.53
N GLN A 96 -13.02 -2.72 -8.20
CA GLN A 96 -14.07 -2.22 -7.31
C GLN A 96 -13.49 -1.17 -6.37
N LEU A 97 -14.21 -0.07 -6.18
CA LEU A 97 -13.83 1.01 -5.28
C LEU A 97 -14.88 1.15 -4.17
N PHE A 98 -14.43 0.96 -2.95
CA PHE A 98 -15.26 0.93 -1.77
C PHE A 98 -14.98 2.13 -0.88
N ARG A 99 -16.04 2.74 -0.37
CA ARG A 99 -15.94 3.65 0.76
C ARG A 99 -16.03 2.85 2.06
N GLY A 100 -14.95 2.84 2.82
CA GLY A 100 -14.83 2.02 4.02
C GLY A 100 -13.59 2.35 4.83
N SER A 101 -13.54 1.86 6.07
CA SER A 101 -12.37 1.98 6.94
C SER A 101 -11.59 0.67 7.00
N VAL A 102 -10.26 0.76 6.99
CA VAL A 102 -9.36 -0.39 7.19
C VAL A 102 -9.59 -1.09 8.55
N SER A 103 -10.19 -0.41 9.53
CA SER A 103 -10.52 -0.97 10.84
C SER A 103 -11.84 -1.75 10.89
N SER A 104 -12.61 -1.78 9.79
CA SER A 104 -13.88 -2.48 9.68
C SER A 104 -13.77 -3.67 8.72
N HIS A 105 -14.39 -4.79 9.07
CA HIS A 105 -14.37 -6.01 8.23
C HIS A 105 -15.48 -5.98 7.19
N ASP A 106 -15.14 -6.24 5.92
CA ASP A 106 -16.11 -6.42 4.85
C ASP A 106 -15.96 -7.81 4.22
N SER A 107 -17.02 -8.61 4.28
CA SER A 107 -17.02 -10.00 3.79
C SER A 107 -16.64 -10.16 2.32
N ARG A 108 -16.77 -9.11 1.50
CA ARG A 108 -16.35 -9.16 0.09
C ARG A 108 -14.83 -9.19 -0.07
N LEU A 109 -14.07 -8.79 0.95
CA LEU A 109 -12.61 -8.80 0.95
C LEU A 109 -12.00 -10.08 1.54
N ALA A 110 -12.84 -10.98 2.09
CA ALA A 110 -12.36 -12.26 2.59
C ALA A 110 -11.72 -13.08 1.45
N GLY A 111 -10.56 -13.68 1.74
CA GLY A 111 -9.85 -14.52 0.76
C GLY A 111 -9.16 -13.75 -0.38
N PHE A 112 -8.93 -12.44 -0.23
CA PHE A 112 -7.99 -11.72 -1.10
C PHE A 112 -6.56 -12.25 -0.88
N ASP A 113 -5.79 -12.39 -1.96
CA ASP A 113 -4.44 -12.97 -1.92
C ASP A 113 -3.42 -12.01 -1.32
N ALA A 114 -3.58 -10.71 -1.58
CA ALA A 114 -2.69 -9.70 -1.01
C ALA A 114 -3.38 -8.41 -0.58
N VAL A 115 -2.75 -7.75 0.38
CA VAL A 115 -3.15 -6.45 0.92
C VAL A 115 -2.02 -5.45 0.73
N THR A 116 -2.33 -4.23 0.31
CA THR A 116 -1.40 -3.10 0.29
C THR A 116 -1.92 -1.97 1.17
N CYS A 117 -1.02 -1.35 1.92
CA CYS A 117 -1.28 -0.14 2.71
C CYS A 117 -0.10 0.81 2.47
N ILE A 118 -0.19 1.61 1.42
CA ILE A 118 0.91 2.46 0.95
C ILE A 118 0.75 3.85 1.56
N GLU A 119 1.57 4.19 2.54
CA GLU A 119 1.52 5.49 3.25
C GLU A 119 0.13 5.76 3.86
N LEU A 120 -0.39 4.78 4.60
CA LEU A 120 -1.70 4.85 5.24
C LEU A 120 -1.60 4.99 6.76
N VAL A 121 -0.72 4.20 7.39
CA VAL A 121 -0.73 4.00 8.85
C VAL A 121 -0.53 5.31 9.62
N GLU A 122 0.30 6.21 9.10
CA GLU A 122 0.57 7.53 9.65
C GLU A 122 -0.64 8.48 9.65
N HIS A 123 -1.70 8.17 8.88
CA HIS A 123 -2.96 8.91 8.84
C HIS A 123 -4.04 8.28 9.74
N LEU A 124 -3.81 7.10 10.31
CA LEU A 124 -4.79 6.41 11.15
C LEU A 124 -4.82 7.00 12.56
N ASN A 125 -6.02 7.24 13.09
CA ASN A 125 -6.17 7.49 14.53
C ASN A 125 -5.85 6.20 15.31
N GLU A 126 -5.64 6.32 16.61
CA GLU A 126 -5.25 5.21 17.49
C GLU A 126 -6.20 4.01 17.38
N LYS A 127 -7.52 4.26 17.40
CA LYS A 127 -8.54 3.21 17.29
C LYS A 127 -8.46 2.46 15.95
N ASP A 128 -8.30 3.19 14.85
CA ASP A 128 -8.22 2.58 13.52
C ASP A 128 -6.92 1.80 13.33
N LEU A 129 -5.81 2.32 13.88
CA LEU A 129 -4.51 1.65 13.87
C LEU A 129 -4.53 0.35 14.69
N GLU A 130 -5.21 0.34 15.83
CA GLU A 130 -5.40 -0.87 16.66
C GLU A 130 -6.28 -1.92 15.97
N GLY A 131 -7.29 -1.49 15.21
CA GLY A 131 -8.22 -2.38 14.49
C GLY A 131 -7.65 -2.96 13.19
N MET A 132 -6.78 -2.22 12.50
CA MET A 132 -6.21 -2.60 11.20
C MET A 132 -5.58 -4.02 11.18
N PRO A 133 -4.75 -4.43 12.15
CA PRO A 133 -4.17 -5.78 12.14
C PRO A 133 -5.21 -6.90 12.15
N GLU A 134 -6.33 -6.72 12.86
CA GLU A 134 -7.40 -7.72 12.87
C GLU A 134 -8.10 -7.82 11.53
N THR A 135 -8.37 -6.70 10.87
CA THR A 135 -8.93 -6.72 9.51
C THR A 135 -8.00 -7.43 8.52
N ILE A 136 -6.71 -7.11 8.55
CA ILE A 136 -5.75 -7.62 7.57
C ILE A 136 -5.36 -9.07 7.88
N PHE A 137 -4.82 -9.33 9.06
CA PHE A 137 -4.19 -10.60 9.40
C PHE A 137 -5.13 -11.60 10.06
N GLY A 138 -6.20 -11.14 10.71
CA GLY A 138 -7.22 -12.01 11.33
C GLY A 138 -8.37 -12.36 10.37
N PHE A 139 -8.88 -11.36 9.66
CA PHE A 139 -10.07 -11.51 8.81
C PHE A 139 -9.74 -11.81 7.34
N ILE A 140 -9.01 -10.92 6.65
CA ILE A 140 -8.67 -11.11 5.22
C ILE A 140 -7.69 -12.29 5.07
N GLN A 141 -6.73 -12.39 5.99
CA GLN A 141 -5.66 -13.37 6.00
C GLN A 141 -4.97 -13.51 4.62
N PRO A 142 -4.36 -12.44 4.08
CA PRO A 142 -3.71 -12.50 2.78
C PRO A 142 -2.46 -13.38 2.83
N LYS A 143 -2.05 -13.93 1.68
CA LYS A 143 -0.73 -14.57 1.52
C LYS A 143 0.39 -13.55 1.74
N VAL A 144 0.19 -12.31 1.24
CA VAL A 144 1.16 -11.22 1.33
C VAL A 144 0.47 -9.93 1.77
N ALA A 145 1.01 -9.23 2.78
CA ALA A 145 0.61 -7.86 3.09
C ALA A 145 1.83 -6.93 3.00
N VAL A 146 1.70 -5.81 2.29
CA VAL A 146 2.78 -4.82 2.14
C VAL A 146 2.34 -3.50 2.76
N ILE A 147 3.05 -3.07 3.80
CA ILE A 147 2.78 -1.83 4.52
C ILE A 147 3.97 -0.90 4.32
N THR A 148 3.71 0.33 3.87
CA THR A 148 4.72 1.38 3.75
C THR A 148 4.37 2.56 4.63
N THR A 149 5.38 3.23 5.15
CA THR A 149 5.22 4.47 5.92
C THR A 149 6.51 5.29 5.85
N PRO A 150 6.46 6.62 6.06
CA PRO A 150 7.66 7.44 6.21
C PRO A 150 8.59 6.93 7.31
N ASN A 151 9.90 7.01 7.08
CA ASN A 151 10.90 6.73 8.11
C ASN A 151 11.38 8.04 8.77
N ARG A 152 10.95 8.31 10.00
CA ARG A 152 11.33 9.53 10.74
C ARG A 152 12.86 9.70 10.88
N ASP A 153 13.63 8.62 10.95
CA ASP A 153 15.10 8.69 11.05
C ASP A 153 15.72 9.39 9.83
N PHE A 154 15.05 9.32 8.68
CA PHE A 154 15.47 9.96 7.45
C PHE A 154 15.16 11.47 7.42
N ASN A 155 14.39 12.01 8.38
CA ASN A 155 13.99 13.42 8.37
C ASN A 155 15.18 14.38 8.49
N VAL A 156 16.28 13.93 9.10
CA VAL A 156 17.55 14.69 9.23
C VAL A 156 18.16 15.08 7.89
N VAL A 157 17.74 14.43 6.80
CA VAL A 157 18.21 14.77 5.46
C VAL A 157 17.55 16.06 4.98
N PHE A 158 16.30 16.35 5.34
CA PHE A 158 15.54 17.51 4.88
C PHE A 158 15.88 18.78 5.69
N PRO A 159 16.62 19.77 5.13
CA PRO A 159 17.19 20.87 5.92
C PRO A 159 16.16 21.83 6.54
N GLU A 160 15.01 21.99 5.89
CA GLU A 160 13.96 22.94 6.29
C GLU A 160 12.77 22.27 7.00
N LEU A 161 12.84 20.95 7.20
CA LEU A 161 11.75 20.20 7.80
C LEU A 161 11.68 20.46 9.31
N GLN A 162 10.53 20.97 9.77
CA GLN A 162 10.21 21.09 11.19
C GLN A 162 9.05 20.14 11.50
N GLY A 163 9.28 19.14 12.35
CA GLY A 163 8.27 18.13 12.69
C GLY A 163 8.12 17.03 11.63
N MET A 164 6.88 16.77 11.22
CA MET A 164 6.52 15.71 10.26
C MET A 164 6.53 16.23 8.82
N ARG A 165 6.77 15.34 7.86
CA ARG A 165 6.87 15.63 6.42
C ARG A 165 5.56 16.12 5.81
N HIS A 166 4.44 15.78 6.43
CA HIS A 166 3.13 16.22 5.98
C HIS A 166 2.29 16.68 7.17
N TRP A 167 1.51 17.74 6.95
CA TRP A 167 0.69 18.37 7.99
C TRP A 167 -0.44 17.46 8.48
N ASP A 168 -0.89 16.53 7.65
CA ASP A 168 -1.97 15.58 7.95
C ASP A 168 -1.47 14.26 8.58
N HIS A 169 -0.16 14.08 8.75
CA HIS A 169 0.37 12.94 9.50
C HIS A 169 -0.02 13.09 10.99
N LYS A 170 -0.44 12.00 11.61
CA LYS A 170 -0.70 11.93 13.06
C LYS A 170 0.56 11.55 13.83
N PHE A 171 1.45 10.79 13.19
CA PHE A 171 2.76 10.41 13.68
C PHE A 171 3.68 10.08 12.50
N GLU A 172 4.99 10.00 12.76
CA GLU A 172 5.95 9.38 11.85
C GLU A 172 6.85 8.46 12.67
N TRP A 173 6.91 7.18 12.30
CA TRP A 173 7.71 6.21 13.04
C TRP A 173 9.19 6.25 12.65
N SER A 174 10.06 6.11 13.64
CA SER A 174 11.44 5.64 13.40
C SER A 174 11.43 4.20 12.88
N ARG A 175 12.57 3.69 12.43
CA ARG A 175 12.69 2.26 12.08
C ARG A 175 12.41 1.36 13.28
N ALA A 176 12.94 1.72 14.45
CA ALA A 176 12.74 0.94 15.66
C ALA A 176 11.26 0.91 16.08
N GLU A 177 10.55 2.02 15.97
CA GLU A 177 9.10 2.07 16.27
C GLU A 177 8.28 1.24 15.29
N PHE A 178 8.62 1.30 14.00
CA PHE A 178 7.95 0.51 12.97
C PHE A 178 8.21 -0.99 13.11
N GLU A 179 9.45 -1.38 13.37
CA GLU A 179 9.84 -2.78 13.66
C GLU A 179 9.15 -3.30 14.93
N GLN A 180 9.05 -2.47 15.97
CA GLN A 180 8.34 -2.83 17.21
C GLN A 180 6.84 -3.02 16.96
N TRP A 181 6.20 -2.14 16.18
CA TRP A 181 4.79 -2.30 15.82
C TRP A 181 4.58 -3.59 15.02
N CYS A 182 5.43 -3.87 14.02
CA CYS A 182 5.39 -5.11 13.25
C CYS A 182 5.58 -6.35 14.14
N SER A 183 6.47 -6.28 15.14
CA SER A 183 6.69 -7.39 16.09
C SER A 183 5.43 -7.70 16.89
N LYS A 184 4.71 -6.68 17.37
CA LYS A 184 3.42 -6.86 18.08
C LYS A 184 2.35 -7.48 17.18
N VAL A 185 2.36 -7.16 15.88
CA VAL A 185 1.48 -7.82 14.89
C VAL A 185 1.83 -9.31 14.81
N LEU A 186 3.12 -9.67 14.73
CA LEU A 186 3.54 -11.08 14.70
C LEU A 186 3.22 -11.85 15.98
N ASP A 187 3.31 -11.21 17.15
CA ASP A 187 2.91 -11.83 18.43
C ASP A 187 1.43 -12.25 18.42
N ARG A 188 0.57 -11.47 17.75
CA ARG A 188 -0.86 -11.76 17.61
C ARG A 188 -1.18 -12.72 16.46
N TYR A 189 -0.39 -12.67 15.38
CA TYR A 189 -0.59 -13.48 14.17
C TYR A 189 0.69 -14.27 13.83
N PRO A 190 1.03 -15.31 14.62
CA PRO A 190 2.29 -16.04 14.52
C PRO A 190 2.44 -16.86 13.23
N SER A 191 1.38 -16.98 12.43
CA SER A 191 1.42 -17.58 11.10
C SER A 191 2.14 -16.71 10.08
N TYR A 192 2.41 -15.43 10.38
CA TYR A 192 3.11 -14.52 9.50
C TYR A 192 4.60 -14.40 9.85
N THR A 193 5.38 -14.04 8.83
CA THR A 193 6.76 -13.55 8.97
C THR A 193 6.84 -12.16 8.37
N VAL A 194 7.79 -11.34 8.80
CA VAL A 194 7.99 -9.98 8.27
C VAL A 194 9.40 -9.82 7.72
N GLN A 195 9.51 -9.15 6.58
CA GLN A 195 10.77 -8.69 6.01
C GLN A 195 10.73 -7.18 5.83
N PHE A 196 11.77 -6.49 6.31
CA PHE A 196 11.91 -5.05 6.18
C PHE A 196 12.74 -4.67 4.94
N SER A 197 12.30 -3.65 4.24
CA SER A 197 13.02 -3.00 3.14
C SER A 197 12.64 -1.51 3.09
N GLY A 198 12.92 -0.81 2.00
CA GLY A 198 12.52 0.58 1.83
C GLY A 198 12.86 1.12 0.45
N VAL A 199 12.47 2.37 0.22
CA VAL A 199 12.75 3.11 -1.03
C VAL A 199 13.10 4.56 -0.74
N GLY A 200 13.80 5.20 -1.68
CA GLY A 200 14.39 6.52 -1.52
C GLY A 200 15.71 6.43 -0.75
N ASP A 201 16.76 6.05 -1.46
CA ASP A 201 18.10 5.89 -0.89
C ASP A 201 18.64 7.18 -0.30
N ALA A 202 19.55 7.04 0.66
CA ALA A 202 20.26 8.17 1.24
C ALA A 202 21.05 8.93 0.15
N PRO A 203 21.04 10.27 0.14
CA PRO A 203 21.63 11.03 -0.96
C PRO A 203 23.17 11.05 -0.97
N SER A 204 23.81 10.58 0.11
CA SER A 204 25.27 10.42 0.20
C SER A 204 25.67 9.53 1.38
N ASP A 205 26.91 9.06 1.38
CA ASP A 205 27.50 8.23 2.44
C ASP A 205 27.48 8.90 3.84
N LYS A 206 27.41 10.23 3.89
CA LYS A 206 27.24 10.98 5.16
C LYS A 206 25.99 10.52 5.94
N TYR A 207 24.96 10.12 5.22
CA TYR A 207 23.67 9.69 5.75
C TYR A 207 23.56 8.16 5.82
N GLN A 208 24.66 7.45 5.68
CA GLN A 208 24.69 6.00 5.81
C GLN A 208 24.18 5.58 7.19
N GLY A 209 23.33 4.55 7.22
CA GLY A 209 22.80 3.99 8.47
C GLY A 209 21.46 4.57 8.94
N ILE A 210 20.94 5.65 8.35
CA ILE A 210 19.58 6.17 8.67
C ILE A 210 18.45 5.39 7.97
N GLY A 211 18.80 4.51 7.02
CA GLY A 211 17.86 3.73 6.23
C GLY A 211 17.32 4.48 5.01
N HIS A 212 16.17 4.03 4.51
CA HIS A 212 15.50 4.60 3.34
C HIS A 212 14.51 5.71 3.74
N CYS A 213 14.12 6.55 2.79
CA CYS A 213 13.15 7.63 2.98
C CYS A 213 11.77 7.09 3.39
N SER A 214 11.28 6.06 2.71
CA SER A 214 10.08 5.31 3.10
C SER A 214 10.50 3.88 3.45
N GLN A 215 10.00 3.38 4.57
CA GLN A 215 10.25 2.03 5.07
C GLN A 215 9.07 1.12 4.69
N ILE A 216 9.38 -0.14 4.40
CA ILE A 216 8.44 -1.13 3.90
C ILE A 216 8.53 -2.37 4.78
N ALA A 217 7.39 -2.86 5.27
CA ALA A 217 7.25 -4.17 5.88
C ALA A 217 6.46 -5.08 4.92
N THR A 218 7.06 -6.20 4.55
CA THR A 218 6.41 -7.25 3.77
C THR A 218 6.11 -8.42 4.68
N PHE A 219 4.83 -8.62 4.98
CA PHE A 219 4.36 -9.78 5.72
C PHE A 219 4.05 -10.92 4.75
N LYS A 220 4.51 -12.13 5.06
CA LYS A 220 4.21 -13.35 4.30
C LYS A 220 3.62 -14.39 5.23
N ARG A 221 2.46 -14.94 4.87
CA ARG A 221 1.83 -16.03 5.61
C ARG A 221 2.59 -17.33 5.37
N SER A 222 3.06 -17.96 6.44
CA SER A 222 3.61 -19.31 6.42
C SER A 222 2.50 -20.28 6.03
N CYS A 223 2.81 -21.31 5.24
CA CYS A 223 1.88 -22.21 4.56
C CYS A 223 0.96 -23.07 5.47
N GLN A 224 0.84 -22.74 6.76
CA GLN A 224 -0.04 -23.43 7.69
C GLN A 224 -1.47 -22.97 7.45
N GLY A 225 -2.39 -23.93 7.42
CA GLY A 225 -3.73 -23.81 6.86
C GLY A 225 -4.48 -22.54 7.30
N THR A 226 -5.27 -21.99 6.37
CA THR A 226 -6.29 -20.99 6.68
C THR A 226 -7.18 -21.54 7.78
N GLU A 227 -7.17 -20.92 8.95
CA GLU A 227 -8.29 -21.07 9.87
C GLU A 227 -9.49 -20.44 9.17
N GLU A 228 -10.54 -21.24 8.93
CA GLU A 228 -11.80 -20.74 8.39
C GLU A 228 -12.34 -19.69 9.36
N SER A 229 -12.07 -18.42 9.06
CA SER A 229 -12.72 -17.31 9.74
C SER A 229 -14.21 -17.47 9.48
N GLN A 230 -15.01 -17.55 10.54
CA GLN A 230 -16.47 -17.46 10.45
C GLN A 230 -16.79 -16.05 9.97
N ALA A 231 -16.73 -15.84 8.65
CA ALA A 231 -16.97 -14.55 8.04
C ALA A 231 -18.41 -14.15 8.37
N SER A 232 -18.55 -13.22 9.32
CA SER A 232 -19.76 -12.45 9.48
C SER A 232 -20.15 -11.90 8.11
N ALA A 233 -21.41 -12.11 7.68
CA ALA A 233 -21.91 -11.63 6.39
C ALA A 233 -22.01 -10.09 6.30
N SER A 234 -21.40 -9.36 7.23
CA SER A 234 -21.41 -7.90 7.26
C SER A 234 -20.65 -7.35 6.04
N GLN A 235 -21.25 -6.35 5.41
CA GLN A 235 -20.69 -5.59 4.29
C GLN A 235 -20.81 -4.10 4.62
N PRO A 236 -20.05 -3.60 5.61
CA PRO A 236 -20.17 -2.22 6.05
C PRO A 236 -19.64 -1.23 5.03
N TYR A 237 -18.92 -1.67 3.99
CA TYR A 237 -18.41 -0.76 2.97
C TYR A 237 -19.49 -0.43 1.95
N GLU A 238 -19.48 0.81 1.49
CA GLU A 238 -20.32 1.24 0.37
C GLU A 238 -19.56 0.99 -0.94
N LEU A 239 -20.08 0.14 -1.83
CA LEU A 239 -19.51 0.00 -3.17
C LEU A 239 -19.95 1.22 -4.00
N LEU A 240 -19.00 2.09 -4.33
CA LEU A 240 -19.30 3.32 -5.07
C LEU A 240 -19.12 3.15 -6.57
N PHE A 241 -18.02 2.50 -6.98
CA PHE A 241 -17.67 2.38 -8.38
C PHE A 241 -17.14 0.99 -8.70
N GLU A 242 -17.42 0.54 -9.91
CA GLU A 242 -16.86 -0.69 -10.46
C GLU A 242 -16.56 -0.54 -11.95
N THR A 243 -15.53 -1.24 -12.41
CA THR A 243 -15.20 -1.34 -13.84
C THR A 243 -14.45 -2.63 -14.11
N THR A 244 -14.37 -3.02 -15.38
CA THR A 244 -13.62 -4.21 -15.80
C THR A 244 -12.70 -3.84 -16.93
N HIS A 245 -11.42 -4.14 -16.76
CA HIS A 245 -10.44 -4.08 -17.84
C HIS A 245 -10.57 -5.34 -18.69
N PRO A 246 -10.71 -5.20 -20.02
CA PRO A 246 -10.94 -6.34 -20.89
C PRO A 246 -9.70 -7.23 -20.98
N GLY A 247 -9.94 -8.53 -20.87
CA GLY A 247 -8.96 -9.60 -21.04
C GLY A 247 -9.17 -10.38 -22.35
N LYS A 248 -8.15 -11.12 -22.77
CA LYS A 248 -8.24 -12.08 -23.88
C LYS A 248 -8.97 -13.36 -23.46
N GLU A 249 -8.69 -13.84 -22.25
CA GLU A 249 -9.40 -14.98 -21.68
C GLU A 249 -10.71 -14.55 -21.00
N GLU A 250 -11.69 -15.47 -20.97
CA GLU A 250 -13.00 -15.25 -20.37
C GLU A 250 -12.97 -15.11 -18.84
#